data_AF-A3IVL3-F1
#
_entry.id   AF-A3IVL3-F1
#
_cell.length_a   1.000
_cell.length_b   1.000
_cell.length_c   1.000
_cell.angle_alpha   90.00
_cell.angle_beta   90.00
_cell.angle_gamma   90.00
#
_symmetry.space_group_name_H-M   'P 1'
#
loop_
_entity.id
_entity.type
_entity.pdbx_description
1 polymer ?
#
loop_
_entity_poly.entity_id
_entity_poly.type
_entity_poly.pdbx_seq_one_letter_code
_entity_poly.pdbx_strand_id
1 'polypeptide(L)'
;MYQKKGTVMWLEYALNRDREYVSITEVPRGRSDLYCPYCQGELIAKKGKVKAHHFAHAGETCNYVQNTESVQLPMYKQFNLNRHLQKSIT
;
A
#
# COMPACT_ATOMS: atom_id res chain seq x y z
N MET A 1 -16.00 14.13 -16.01
CA MET A 1 -15.84 12.70 -15.68
C MET A 1 -14.51 12.53 -14.97
N TYR A 2 -14.49 12.55 -13.64
CA TYR A 2 -13.25 12.50 -12.86
C TYR A 2 -12.84 11.03 -12.71
N GLN A 3 -11.75 10.63 -13.37
CA GLN A 3 -11.17 9.31 -13.15
C GLN A 3 -10.55 9.31 -11.76
N LYS A 4 -11.24 8.66 -10.81
CA LYS A 4 -10.80 8.50 -9.42
C LYS A 4 -9.49 7.72 -9.46
N LYS A 5 -8.36 8.41 -9.24
CA LYS A 5 -7.01 7.85 -9.26
C LYS A 5 -6.93 6.82 -8.13
N GLY A 6 -7.12 5.55 -8.45
CA GLY A 6 -7.14 4.46 -7.47
C GLY A 6 -5.85 4.48 -6.65
N THR A 7 -5.99 4.55 -5.33
CA THR A 7 -4.87 4.39 -4.40
C THR A 7 -4.26 3.02 -4.65
N VAL A 8 -3.01 2.98 -5.11
CA VAL A 8 -2.29 1.71 -5.32
C VAL A 8 -2.01 1.07 -3.97
N MET A 9 -2.56 -0.12 -3.73
CA MET A 9 -2.23 -0.93 -2.54
C MET A 9 -0.94 -1.69 -2.78
N TRP A 10 -0.04 -1.66 -1.80
CA TRP A 10 1.24 -2.37 -1.80
C TRP A 10 1.16 -3.49 -0.78
N LEU A 11 1.30 -4.74 -1.23
CA LEU A 11 1.14 -5.92 -0.39
C LEU A 11 2.45 -6.70 -0.33
N GLU A 12 2.89 -7.07 0.86
CA GLU A 12 4.08 -7.92 1.04
C GLU A 12 3.72 -9.42 1.07
N TYR A 13 2.45 -9.73 1.36
CA TYR A 13 1.95 -11.09 1.46
C TYR A 13 0.72 -11.31 0.59
N ALA A 14 0.55 -12.54 0.14
CA ALA A 14 -0.60 -13.02 -0.60
C ALA A 14 -1.04 -14.40 -0.10
N LEU A 15 -2.21 -14.87 -0.50
CA LEU A 15 -2.69 -16.21 -0.20
C LEU A 15 -2.46 -17.15 -1.39
N ASN A 16 -1.99 -18.38 -1.12
CA ASN A 16 -2.03 -19.47 -2.09
C ASN A 16 -3.42 -20.13 -2.15
N ARG A 17 -3.56 -21.18 -2.97
CA ARG A 17 -4.82 -21.93 -3.11
C ARG A 17 -5.25 -22.61 -1.82
N ASP A 18 -4.30 -22.96 -0.96
CA ASP A 18 -4.53 -23.59 0.35
C ASP A 18 -4.77 -22.56 1.47
N ARG A 19 -4.88 -21.26 1.11
CA ARG A 19 -5.07 -20.12 2.03
C ARG A 19 -3.92 -19.89 3.00
N GLU A 20 -2.72 -20.31 2.62
CA GLU A 20 -1.50 -20.02 3.35
C GLU A 20 -0.88 -18.71 2.88
N TYR A 21 -0.25 -17.99 3.80
CA TYR A 21 0.43 -16.74 3.48
C TYR A 21 1.77 -17.02 2.80
N VAL A 22 1.98 -16.37 1.66
CA VAL A 22 3.21 -16.42 0.87
C VAL A 22 3.83 -15.03 0.82
N SER A 23 5.12 -14.93 1.16
CA SER A 23 5.87 -13.66 1.10
C SER A 23 6.25 -13.32 -0.33
N ILE A 24 6.28 -12.02 -0.64
CA ILE A 24 6.80 -11.51 -1.90
C ILE A 24 8.25 -11.94 -2.15
N THR A 25 9.04 -12.22 -1.11
CA THR A 25 10.44 -12.67 -1.27
C THR A 25 10.54 -14.06 -1.88
N GLU A 26 9.56 -14.92 -1.65
CA GLU A 26 9.57 -16.36 -1.99
C GLU A 26 9.12 -16.66 -3.42
N VAL A 27 8.58 -15.66 -4.13
CA VAL A 27 7.95 -15.87 -5.44
C VAL A 27 8.73 -15.24 -6.59
N PRO A 28 8.70 -15.81 -7.81
CA PRO A 28 9.26 -15.15 -8.97
C PRO A 28 8.49 -13.87 -9.34
N ARG A 29 9.11 -13.00 -10.15
CA ARG A 29 8.45 -11.82 -10.71
C ARG A 29 7.40 -12.24 -11.74
N GLY A 30 6.24 -11.57 -11.74
CA GLY A 30 5.25 -11.72 -12.81
C GLY A 30 3.86 -12.12 -12.30
N ARG A 31 3.03 -12.66 -13.19
CA ARG A 31 1.73 -13.25 -12.82
C ARG A 31 1.96 -14.41 -11.86
N SER A 32 1.11 -14.51 -10.85
CA SER A 32 1.16 -15.56 -9.84
C SER A 32 -0.22 -16.14 -9.60
N ASP A 33 -0.28 -17.40 -9.18
CA ASP A 33 -1.51 -18.05 -8.72
C ASP A 33 -1.82 -17.69 -7.25
N LEU A 34 -1.62 -16.41 -6.92
CA LEU A 34 -1.75 -15.87 -5.57
C LEU A 34 -2.85 -14.82 -5.52
N TYR A 35 -3.53 -14.79 -4.39
CA TYR A 35 -4.75 -14.03 -4.20
C TYR A 35 -4.59 -12.98 -3.11
N CYS A 36 -5.25 -11.84 -3.31
CA CYS A 36 -5.33 -10.79 -2.32
C CYS A 36 -5.99 -11.31 -1.04
N PRO A 37 -5.37 -11.13 0.15
CA PRO A 37 -5.97 -11.60 1.40
C PRO A 37 -7.27 -10.86 1.77
N TYR A 38 -7.57 -9.74 1.09
CA TYR A 38 -8.73 -8.90 1.39
C TYR A 38 -9.91 -9.14 0.44
N CYS A 39 -9.67 -9.20 -0.87
CA CYS A 39 -10.73 -9.33 -1.88
C CYS A 39 -10.65 -10.62 -2.70
N GLN A 40 -9.64 -11.47 -2.45
CA GLN A 40 -9.37 -12.69 -3.21
C GLN A 40 -9.08 -12.47 -4.70
N GLY A 41 -8.87 -11.23 -5.14
CA GLY A 41 -8.47 -10.91 -6.51
C GLY A 41 -7.05 -11.37 -6.82
N GLU A 42 -6.81 -11.71 -8.09
CA GLU A 42 -5.50 -12.16 -8.58
C GLU A 42 -4.42 -11.09 -8.41
N LEU A 43 -3.23 -11.55 -8.04
CA LEU A 43 -2.06 -10.70 -7.81
C LEU A 43 -0.93 -10.96 -8.82
N ILE A 44 -0.11 -9.93 -9.00
CA ILE A 44 1.12 -9.92 -9.78
C ILE A 44 2.27 -9.55 -8.85
N ALA A 45 3.30 -10.39 -8.78
CA ALA A 45 4.54 -10.11 -8.07
C ALA A 45 5.38 -9.07 -8.82
N LYS A 46 5.40 -7.82 -8.33
CA LYS A 46 6.19 -6.72 -8.87
C LYS A 46 7.54 -6.66 -8.14
N LYS A 47 8.56 -7.19 -8.81
CA LYS A 47 9.96 -7.07 -8.39
C LYS A 47 10.75 -6.19 -9.36
N GLY A 48 11.60 -5.33 -8.82
CA GLY A 48 12.45 -4.40 -9.57
C GLY A 48 13.48 -3.74 -8.67
N LYS A 49 14.44 -3.03 -9.27
CA LYS A 49 15.58 -2.43 -8.55
C LYS A 49 15.25 -1.10 -7.85
N VAL A 50 14.19 -0.41 -8.28
CA VAL A 50 13.85 0.95 -7.83
C VAL A 50 12.77 0.96 -6.75
N LYS A 51 11.76 0.10 -6.89
CA LYS A 51 10.60 0.05 -6.00
C LYS A 51 10.71 -1.19 -5.11
N ALA A 52 10.24 -1.06 -3.86
CA ALA A 52 10.10 -2.18 -2.94
C ALA A 52 9.31 -3.32 -3.60
N HIS A 53 9.70 -4.55 -3.31
CA HIS A 53 9.00 -5.72 -3.83
C HIS A 53 7.61 -5.78 -3.21
N HIS A 54 6.59 -5.92 -4.04
CA HIS A 54 5.20 -5.98 -3.60
C HIS A 54 4.37 -6.82 -4.57
N PHE A 55 3.23 -7.28 -4.10
CA PHE A 55 2.14 -7.74 -4.94
C PHE A 55 1.23 -6.57 -5.31
N ALA A 56 0.74 -6.60 -6.55
CA ALA A 56 -0.24 -5.66 -7.07
C ALA A 56 -1.40 -6.42 -7.72
N HIS A 57 -2.62 -5.87 -7.68
CA HIS A 57 -3.76 -6.47 -8.36
C HIS A 57 -3.53 -6.58 -9.87
N ALA A 58 -3.92 -7.70 -10.46
CA ALA A 58 -3.92 -7.87 -11.91
C ALA A 58 -5.02 -7.03 -12.60
N GLY A 59 -6.11 -6.75 -11.89
CA GLY A 59 -7.24 -5.94 -12.35
C GLY A 59 -7.53 -4.78 -11.41
N GLU A 60 -8.81 -4.57 -11.10
CA GLU A 60 -9.24 -3.51 -10.19
C GLU A 60 -8.60 -3.68 -8.81
N THR A 61 -8.02 -2.60 -8.30
CA THR A 61 -7.46 -2.59 -6.95
C THR A 61 -8.59 -2.48 -5.95
N CYS A 62 -8.67 -3.40 -4.99
CA CYS A 62 -9.69 -3.33 -3.95
C CYS A 62 -9.51 -2.08 -3.09
N ASN A 63 -10.61 -1.46 -2.70
CA ASN A 63 -10.63 -0.37 -1.73
C ASN A 63 -10.63 -0.94 -0.32
N TYR A 64 -9.58 -1.69 0.05
CA TYR A 64 -9.43 -2.13 1.42
C TYR A 64 -8.90 -0.96 2.25
N VAL A 65 -9.81 -0.19 2.83
CA VAL A 65 -9.48 0.73 3.91
C VAL A 65 -9.38 -0.15 5.15
N GLN A 66 -8.19 -0.28 5.73
CA GLN A 66 -8.07 -0.74 7.12
C GLN A 66 -9.06 0.13 7.89
N ASN A 67 -10.17 -0.45 8.37
CA ASN A 67 -11.05 0.25 9.28
C ASN A 67 -10.25 0.42 10.57
N THR A 68 -9.33 1.38 10.58
CA THR A 68 -9.04 2.08 11.81
C THR A 68 -10.37 2.72 12.12
N GLU A 69 -11.17 2.06 12.96
CA GLU A 69 -12.22 2.75 13.68
C GLU A 69 -11.62 4.09 14.04
N SER A 70 -12.24 5.15 13.50
CA SER A 70 -11.72 6.50 13.52
C SER A 70 -10.85 6.71 14.75
N VAL A 71 -9.52 6.74 14.57
CA VAL A 71 -8.70 7.34 15.62
C VAL A 71 -9.15 8.78 15.56
N GLN A 72 -10.08 9.13 16.46
CA GLN A 72 -10.43 10.49 16.79
C GLN A 72 -9.13 11.08 17.31
N LEU A 73 -8.27 11.54 16.41
CA LEU A 73 -7.12 12.33 16.77
C LEU A 73 -7.74 13.58 17.38
N PRO A 74 -7.60 13.80 18.71
CA PRO A 74 -8.18 14.97 19.33
C PRO A 74 -7.59 16.18 18.62
N MET A 75 -8.49 16.88 17.90
CA MET A 75 -8.50 18.17 17.21
C MET A 75 -7.28 19.12 17.26
N TYR A 76 -6.04 18.65 17.40
CA TYR A 76 -4.85 19.48 17.52
C TYR A 76 -3.63 18.79 16.92
N LYS A 77 -3.35 19.12 15.65
CA LYS A 77 -2.19 19.98 15.36
C LYS A 77 -2.25 20.39 13.89
N GLN A 78 -2.72 21.60 13.69
CA GLN A 78 -2.33 22.47 12.58
C GLN A 78 -0.79 22.48 12.51
N PHE A 79 -0.19 21.65 11.68
CA PHE A 79 1.24 21.73 11.40
C PHE A 79 1.46 22.88 10.41
N ASN A 80 1.59 24.10 10.93
CA ASN A 80 2.10 25.21 10.14
C ASN A 80 3.60 24.97 9.89
N LEU A 81 3.92 24.40 8.72
CA LEU A 81 5.29 24.26 8.24
C LEU A 81 5.78 25.59 7.67
N ASN A 82 6.07 26.56 8.54
CA ASN A 82 6.83 27.73 8.16
C ASN A 82 8.27 27.57 8.66
N ARG A 83 9.05 26.85 7.85
CA ARG A 83 10.51 26.83 7.94
C ARG A 83 11.05 27.99 7.14
N HIS A 84 11.31 29.12 7.78
CA HIS A 84 12.24 30.10 7.23
C HIS A 84 13.23 30.55 8.29
N LEU A 85 14.50 30.40 7.92
CA LEU A 85 15.68 30.84 8.64
C LEU A 85 15.61 32.34 8.95
N GLN A 86 16.25 32.74 10.05
CA GLN A 86 17.38 33.69 10.14
C GLN A 86 17.43 34.25 11.57
N LYS A 87 18.44 33.87 12.35
CA LYS A 87 19.75 34.55 12.53
C LYS A 87 19.71 35.46 13.76
N SER A 88 20.73 35.25 14.60
CA SER A 88 21.53 36.25 15.32
C SER A 88 20.91 37.13 16.41
N ILE A 89 21.55 37.05 17.60
CA ILE A 89 22.09 38.16 18.41
C ILE A 89 21.00 39.14 18.92
N THR A 90 20.75 39.22 20.22
CA THR A 90 21.61 39.93 21.20
C THR A 90 21.25 39.48 22.61
#